data_AF-A0A4P6TZP7-F1
#
_entry.id   AF-A0A4P6TZP7-F1
#
_cell.length_a   1.000
_cell.length_b   1.000
_cell.length_c   1.000
_cell.angle_alpha   90.00
_cell.angle_beta   90.00
_cell.angle_gamma   90.00
#
_symmetry.space_group_name_H-M   'P 1'
#
loop_
_entity.id
_entity.type
_entity.pdbx_description
1 polymer ?
#
loop_
_entity_poly.entity_id
_entity_poly.type
_entity_poly.pdbx_seq_one_letter_code
_entity_poly.pdbx_strand_id
1 'polypeptide(L)'
;MTSSLVRGRPRHATAHIRVRLAHALVGAVAGAGWLAIPVLAAQEPATASPPHTTAAPAAPRDDESSAVDLILPVAVLGTAGVVAAYSYVRRGRRASGAVPSATAAPTPAESDRRARAALVEADDSVRASEEELPFAAALLDERTLAPFRRAVHAARTELSAAFALWHRYAEGESGDRGQALAGIVGRCAEAGRVLDARAGELDRLRRAELAPALEVAEGAFRRLTARAAAARATVSQLRERYGPSVGARVAGCVEEAMDRLVFATARLNESRRAADLGEEEEAVRQLRVAEGAVAQAGILLAGVDRTARRLREAAALVPAALTGAEAVLAEARATGTPVPSGADDTLAAVRTELTAGPYDPLDALRRITRALVRLPGARSGVLDTAADLVARAALGEGEDFVAVHRGAVGADPRSLLTAAVRTLAAPHPVEAAVLAHRALELAERDVRTHGLPESGTGRFRTG
;
A
#
# COMPACT_ATOMS: atom_id res chain seq x y z
N MET A 1 -11.69 -15.59 56.92
CA MET A 1 -10.22 -15.39 56.83
C MET A 1 -9.95 -14.79 55.45
N THR A 2 -10.12 -13.48 55.29
CA THR A 2 -9.11 -12.39 55.38
C THR A 2 -8.21 -12.23 54.15
N SER A 3 -8.43 -11.11 53.46
CA SER A 3 -7.47 -10.22 52.75
C SER A 3 -6.77 -10.69 51.46
N SER A 4 -6.52 -9.85 50.45
CA SER A 4 -6.53 -8.37 50.37
C SER A 4 -6.65 -7.84 48.93
N LEU A 5 -7.25 -6.65 48.84
CA LEU A 5 -7.33 -5.76 47.69
C LEU A 5 -6.00 -5.03 47.44
N VAL A 6 -5.55 -4.94 46.18
CA VAL A 6 -4.61 -3.89 45.74
C VAL A 6 -5.13 -3.26 44.45
N ARG A 7 -5.45 -1.96 44.56
CA ARG A 7 -6.01 -1.07 43.55
C ARG A 7 -4.85 -0.27 42.94
N GLY A 8 -4.50 -0.52 41.68
CA GLY A 8 -3.50 0.24 40.92
C GLY A 8 -4.16 1.23 39.95
N ARG A 9 -3.95 2.52 40.19
CA ARG A 9 -4.28 3.65 39.29
C ARG A 9 -3.33 3.63 38.07
N PRO A 10 -3.79 3.91 36.83
CA PRO A 10 -2.88 4.38 35.79
C PRO A 10 -2.76 5.91 35.85
N ARG A 11 -1.52 6.40 35.91
CA ARG A 11 -1.13 7.78 35.57
C ARG A 11 -0.30 7.74 34.29
N HIS A 12 -0.38 8.85 33.54
CA HIS A 12 0.38 9.23 32.34
C HIS A 12 -0.31 9.00 30.98
N ALA A 13 -1.24 9.91 30.64
CA ALA A 13 -1.75 10.14 29.28
C ALA A 13 -1.39 11.55 28.74
N THR A 14 -0.40 12.22 29.33
CA THR A 14 -0.11 13.64 29.04
C THR A 14 1.09 13.86 28.11
N ALA A 15 1.90 12.83 27.83
CA ALA A 15 3.10 12.97 26.99
C ALA A 15 2.81 12.92 25.47
N HIS A 16 1.86 12.10 25.03
CA HIS A 16 1.54 11.92 23.60
C HIS A 16 0.85 13.12 22.95
N ILE A 17 0.27 14.04 23.74
CA ILE A 17 -0.43 15.23 23.22
C ILE A 17 0.57 16.32 22.81
N ARG A 18 1.72 16.42 23.49
CA ARG A 18 2.70 17.50 23.23
C ARG A 18 3.56 17.23 21.98
N VAL A 19 3.85 15.97 21.67
CA VAL A 19 4.63 15.58 20.47
C VAL A 19 3.79 15.66 19.18
N ARG A 20 2.47 15.42 19.27
CA ARG A 20 1.52 15.58 18.15
C ARG A 20 1.28 17.05 17.77
N LEU A 21 1.37 17.97 18.73
CA LEU A 21 1.29 19.41 18.48
C LEU A 21 2.54 19.96 17.77
N ALA A 22 3.72 19.38 18.01
CA ALA A 22 4.96 19.79 17.33
C ALA A 22 4.96 19.43 15.83
N HIS A 23 4.46 18.24 15.46
CA HIS A 23 4.37 17.83 14.05
C HIS A 23 3.26 18.58 13.28
N ALA A 24 2.15 18.92 13.94
CA ALA A 24 1.10 19.74 13.34
C ALA A 24 1.57 21.19 13.07
N LEU A 25 2.44 21.75 13.92
CA LEU A 25 3.03 23.08 13.72
C LEU A 25 4.07 23.11 12.59
N VAL A 26 4.89 22.06 12.43
CA VAL A 26 5.85 21.97 11.31
C VAL A 26 5.12 21.79 9.98
N GLY A 27 4.05 20.99 9.93
CA GLY A 27 3.22 20.85 8.73
C GLY A 27 2.41 22.11 8.38
N ALA A 28 1.92 22.86 9.38
CA ALA A 28 1.20 24.11 9.16
C ALA A 28 2.13 25.26 8.72
N VAL A 29 3.36 25.33 9.24
CA VAL A 29 4.34 26.37 8.85
C VAL A 29 4.97 26.06 7.48
N ALA A 30 5.20 24.79 7.14
CA ALA A 30 5.65 24.39 5.80
C ALA A 30 4.54 24.52 4.74
N GLY A 31 3.28 24.22 5.09
CA GLY A 31 2.13 24.42 4.21
C GLY A 31 1.77 25.89 3.99
N ALA A 32 1.90 26.73 5.03
CA ALA A 32 1.68 28.18 4.91
C ALA A 32 2.81 28.89 4.14
N GLY A 33 4.06 28.46 4.30
CA GLY A 33 5.19 29.00 3.53
C GLY A 33 5.13 28.70 2.03
N TRP A 34 4.40 27.65 1.62
CA TRP A 34 4.25 27.28 0.22
C TRP A 34 2.94 27.80 -0.42
N LEU A 35 1.95 28.20 0.40
CA LEU A 35 0.73 28.88 -0.05
C LEU A 35 0.84 30.41 -0.04
N ALA A 36 1.88 30.97 0.57
CA ALA A 36 2.11 32.41 0.62
C ALA A 36 3.59 32.70 0.33
N ILE A 37 3.98 32.74 -0.94
CA ILE A 37 4.99 33.65 -1.53
C ILE A 37 4.97 33.49 -3.08
N PRO A 38 4.76 34.58 -3.84
CA PRO A 38 3.40 34.85 -4.36
C PRO A 38 3.29 35.52 -5.75
N VAL A 39 2.03 35.69 -6.18
CA VAL A 39 1.51 36.68 -7.14
C VAL A 39 1.79 38.12 -6.66
N LEU A 40 3.05 38.55 -6.66
CA LEU A 40 3.46 39.96 -6.52
C LEU A 40 4.73 40.19 -7.38
N ALA A 41 4.57 40.03 -8.69
CA ALA A 41 5.53 40.55 -9.67
C ALA A 41 4.96 41.84 -10.27
N ALA A 42 4.86 42.88 -9.45
CA ALA A 42 4.73 44.26 -9.88
C ALA A 42 4.94 45.17 -8.67
N GLN A 43 6.21 45.47 -8.36
CA GLN A 43 6.72 46.76 -7.87
C GLN A 43 8.03 46.55 -7.09
N GLU A 44 9.12 46.98 -7.72
CA GLU A 44 10.35 47.45 -7.05
C GLU A 44 10.48 48.96 -7.39
N PRO A 45 11.30 49.77 -6.69
CA PRO A 45 12.28 49.42 -5.64
C PRO A 45 12.25 50.35 -4.39
N ALA A 46 12.99 49.99 -3.33
CA ALA A 46 13.90 50.93 -2.63
C ALA A 46 14.76 50.24 -1.56
N THR A 47 16.04 50.63 -1.58
CA THR A 47 17.20 50.29 -0.76
C THR A 47 17.07 50.55 0.75
N ALA A 48 17.61 49.66 1.59
CA ALA A 48 18.49 49.99 2.73
C ALA A 48 18.99 48.73 3.50
N SER A 49 20.21 48.82 4.01
CA SER A 49 20.90 47.91 4.95
C SER A 49 21.71 48.81 5.92
N PRO A 50 22.25 48.38 7.09
CA PRO A 50 21.99 47.25 8.00
C PRO A 50 21.82 47.80 9.48
N PRO A 51 22.19 47.19 10.67
CA PRO A 51 23.37 46.38 11.00
C PRO A 51 23.14 45.10 11.86
N HIS A 52 24.25 44.36 12.03
CA HIS A 52 24.47 43.10 12.71
C HIS A 52 24.20 43.07 14.23
N THR A 53 23.89 41.88 14.78
CA THR A 53 24.30 41.49 16.15
C THR A 53 24.57 39.99 16.22
N THR A 54 25.76 39.66 16.72
CA THR A 54 26.32 38.34 17.02
C THR A 54 25.84 37.84 18.38
N ALA A 55 25.53 36.54 18.50
CA ALA A 55 25.60 35.81 19.77
C ALA A 55 25.96 34.33 19.52
N ALA A 56 26.93 33.83 20.30
CA ALA A 56 27.64 32.58 20.14
C ALA A 56 27.10 31.46 21.09
N PRO A 57 27.72 30.27 21.20
CA PRO A 57 27.05 28.97 21.06
C PRO A 57 26.59 28.36 22.40
N ALA A 58 25.54 27.52 22.35
CA ALA A 58 25.15 26.64 23.45
C ALA A 58 25.56 25.18 23.14
N ALA A 59 26.25 24.57 24.11
CA ALA A 59 26.84 23.24 24.11
C ALA A 59 25.80 22.09 24.01
N PRO A 60 26.23 20.86 23.63
CA PRO A 60 25.32 19.77 23.29
C PRO A 60 24.68 19.16 24.54
N ARG A 61 23.39 18.84 24.47
CA ARG A 61 22.71 17.96 25.41
C ARG A 61 22.69 16.57 24.80
N ASP A 62 23.38 15.64 25.45
CA ASP A 62 23.23 14.21 25.23
C ASP A 62 21.82 13.81 25.68
N ASP A 63 20.96 13.47 24.73
CA ASP A 63 19.70 12.80 25.00
C ASP A 63 19.80 11.40 24.39
N GLU A 64 19.83 10.39 25.27
CA GLU A 64 19.76 8.97 24.92
C GLU A 64 18.47 8.71 24.13
N SER A 65 18.62 8.55 22.81
CA SER A 65 17.53 8.20 21.90
C SER A 65 17.03 6.79 22.21
N SER A 66 15.88 6.72 22.87
CA SER A 66 15.06 5.54 23.05
C SER A 66 14.77 4.86 21.70
N ALA A 67 15.20 3.61 21.55
CA ALA A 67 15.17 2.78 20.34
C ALA A 67 13.76 2.34 19.87
N VAL A 68 12.71 3.11 20.16
CA VAL A 68 11.31 2.77 19.87
C VAL A 68 10.67 3.67 18.80
N ASP A 69 11.29 4.80 18.45
CA ASP A 69 10.75 5.75 17.44
C ASP A 69 11.36 5.59 16.02
N LEU A 70 12.17 4.55 15.79
CA LEU A 70 12.85 4.32 14.51
C LEU A 70 12.09 3.38 13.55
N ILE A 71 10.86 2.98 13.85
CA ILE A 71 10.10 2.03 13.02
C ILE A 71 9.29 2.76 11.93
N LEU A 72 8.91 4.02 12.15
CA LEU A 72 8.06 4.77 11.23
C LEU A 72 8.79 5.52 10.09
N PRO A 73 10.04 6.04 10.24
CA PRO A 73 10.74 6.69 9.13
C PRO A 73 11.36 5.71 8.12
N VAL A 74 11.53 4.44 8.49
CA VAL A 74 12.24 3.44 7.65
C VAL A 74 11.36 2.88 6.53
N ALA A 75 10.04 2.78 6.73
CA ALA A 75 9.11 2.35 5.68
C ALA A 75 9.08 3.34 4.49
N VAL A 76 9.28 4.64 4.77
CA VAL A 76 9.35 5.70 3.76
C VAL A 76 10.70 5.72 3.03
N LEU A 77 11.80 5.41 3.71
CA LEU A 77 13.14 5.31 3.10
C LEU A 77 13.30 4.08 2.20
N GLY A 78 12.65 2.96 2.51
CA GLY A 78 12.73 1.73 1.74
C GLY A 78 12.10 1.80 0.35
N THR A 79 10.91 2.40 0.22
CA THR A 79 10.15 2.35 -1.05
C THR A 79 10.70 3.25 -2.16
N ALA A 80 11.31 4.37 -1.78
CA ALA A 80 11.94 5.31 -2.71
C ALA A 80 13.38 4.93 -3.09
N GLY A 81 14.14 4.43 -2.10
CA GLY A 81 15.54 4.04 -2.29
C GLY A 81 15.72 2.83 -3.20
N VAL A 82 14.76 1.88 -3.22
CA VAL A 82 14.85 0.66 -4.02
C VAL A 82 14.74 0.93 -5.53
N VAL A 83 13.91 1.88 -5.96
CA VAL A 83 13.77 2.25 -7.39
C VAL A 83 15.01 2.99 -7.90
N ALA A 84 15.59 3.89 -7.08
CA ALA A 84 16.86 4.54 -7.39
C ALA A 84 18.03 3.54 -7.41
N ALA A 85 18.08 2.62 -6.44
CA ALA A 85 19.09 1.56 -6.36
C ALA A 85 19.00 0.57 -7.53
N TYR A 86 17.80 0.28 -8.05
CA TYR A 86 17.58 -0.62 -9.19
C TYR A 86 18.29 -0.15 -10.46
N SER A 87 18.16 1.15 -10.77
CA SER A 87 18.81 1.74 -11.95
C SER A 87 20.34 1.72 -11.87
N TYR A 88 20.89 1.88 -10.66
CA TYR A 88 22.35 1.94 -10.42
C TYR A 88 22.98 0.53 -10.34
N VAL A 89 22.36 -0.40 -9.59
CA VAL A 89 22.90 -1.75 -9.36
C VAL A 89 22.79 -2.63 -10.61
N ARG A 90 21.72 -2.49 -11.41
CA ARG A 90 21.54 -3.30 -12.63
C ARG A 90 22.41 -2.82 -13.80
N ARG A 91 22.73 -1.51 -13.90
CA ARG A 91 23.73 -1.00 -14.85
C ARG A 91 25.14 -1.51 -14.51
N GLY A 92 25.51 -1.52 -13.23
CA GLY A 92 26.81 -2.04 -12.78
C GLY A 92 27.01 -3.53 -13.04
N ARG A 93 25.94 -4.34 -12.93
CA ARG A 93 26.00 -5.79 -13.16
C ARG A 93 26.11 -6.22 -14.63
N ARG A 94 25.89 -5.32 -15.60
CA ARG A 94 26.14 -5.59 -17.03
C ARG A 94 27.58 -5.29 -17.45
N ALA A 95 28.38 -4.62 -16.60
CA ALA A 95 29.77 -4.26 -16.90
C ALA A 95 30.81 -5.26 -16.37
N SER A 96 30.43 -6.22 -15.52
CA SER A 96 31.34 -7.26 -15.02
C SER A 96 31.10 -8.57 -15.75
N GLY A 97 31.78 -8.74 -16.89
CA GLY A 97 31.99 -10.04 -17.55
C GLY A 97 32.95 -10.92 -16.75
N ALA A 98 32.64 -11.18 -15.48
CA ALA A 98 33.36 -12.16 -14.68
C ALA A 98 32.71 -13.53 -14.91
N VAL A 99 33.43 -14.42 -15.56
CA VAL A 99 33.06 -15.83 -15.70
C VAL A 99 33.01 -16.42 -14.27
N PRO A 100 31.86 -16.91 -13.77
CA PRO A 100 31.82 -17.52 -12.46
C PRO A 100 32.57 -18.86 -12.54
N SER A 101 33.64 -19.00 -11.75
CA SER A 101 34.16 -20.32 -11.40
C SER A 101 33.03 -21.18 -10.83
N ALA A 102 32.99 -22.45 -11.23
CA ALA A 102 31.94 -23.44 -10.96
C ALA A 102 31.36 -23.29 -9.55
N THR A 103 30.26 -22.54 -9.45
CA THR A 103 29.48 -22.41 -8.22
C THR A 103 28.66 -23.68 -8.09
N ALA A 104 28.72 -24.35 -6.94
CA ALA A 104 27.86 -25.49 -6.65
C ALA A 104 26.39 -25.15 -6.99
N ALA A 105 25.65 -26.11 -7.53
CA ALA A 105 24.24 -25.91 -7.85
C ALA A 105 23.51 -25.39 -6.60
N PRO A 106 22.67 -24.33 -6.72
CA PRO A 106 22.00 -23.74 -5.57
C PRO A 106 21.12 -24.78 -4.88
N THR A 107 21.08 -24.73 -3.54
CA THR A 107 20.18 -25.59 -2.76
C THR A 107 18.71 -25.27 -3.07
N PRO A 108 17.78 -26.20 -2.82
CA PRO A 108 16.35 -25.94 -2.99
C PRO A 108 15.85 -24.73 -2.19
N ALA A 109 16.39 -24.52 -0.97
CA ALA A 109 16.04 -23.39 -0.12
C ALA A 109 16.57 -22.06 -0.68
N GLU A 110 17.78 -22.03 -1.26
CA GLU A 110 18.30 -20.83 -1.93
C GLU A 110 17.52 -20.50 -3.19
N SER A 111 17.12 -21.52 -3.95
CA SER A 111 16.30 -21.36 -5.14
C SER A 111 14.91 -20.79 -4.80
N ASP A 112 14.30 -21.25 -3.71
CA ASP A 112 13.03 -20.73 -3.19
C ASP A 112 13.16 -19.25 -2.77
N ARG A 113 14.17 -18.92 -1.96
CA ARG A 113 14.47 -17.53 -1.55
C ARG A 113 14.70 -16.63 -2.77
N ARG A 114 15.42 -17.12 -3.77
CA ARG A 114 15.69 -16.37 -5.01
C ARG A 114 14.41 -16.10 -5.81
N ALA A 115 13.52 -17.08 -5.92
CA ALA A 115 12.24 -16.90 -6.58
C ALA A 115 11.35 -15.87 -5.85
N ARG A 116 11.28 -15.93 -4.52
CA ARG A 116 10.55 -14.95 -3.70
C ARG A 116 11.09 -13.53 -3.91
N ALA A 117 12.41 -13.36 -3.85
CA ALA A 117 13.04 -12.07 -4.09
C ALA A 117 12.76 -11.54 -5.51
N ALA A 118 12.85 -12.40 -6.52
CA ALA A 118 12.58 -12.02 -7.91
C ALA A 118 11.12 -11.60 -8.14
N LEU A 119 10.15 -12.26 -7.48
CA LEU A 119 8.73 -11.88 -7.55
C LEU A 119 8.49 -10.49 -6.95
N VAL A 120 9.05 -10.23 -5.77
CA VAL A 120 8.95 -8.93 -5.08
C VAL A 120 9.59 -7.83 -5.93
N GLU A 121 10.81 -8.05 -6.43
CA GLU A 121 11.54 -7.08 -7.25
C GLU A 121 10.80 -6.76 -8.57
N ALA A 122 10.24 -7.78 -9.23
CA ALA A 122 9.50 -7.57 -10.47
C ALA A 122 8.17 -6.84 -10.24
N ASP A 123 7.42 -7.18 -9.19
CA ASP A 123 6.17 -6.47 -8.83
C ASP A 123 6.44 -5.01 -8.43
N ASP A 124 7.48 -4.74 -7.64
CA ASP A 124 7.88 -3.37 -7.30
C ASP A 124 8.27 -2.56 -8.54
N SER A 125 9.00 -3.17 -9.48
CA SER A 125 9.40 -2.53 -10.74
C SER A 125 8.21 -2.20 -11.64
N VAL A 126 7.24 -3.12 -11.76
CA VAL A 126 6.01 -2.90 -12.52
C VAL A 126 5.21 -1.77 -11.89
N ARG A 127 4.99 -1.80 -10.58
CA ARG A 127 4.22 -0.79 -9.87
C ARG A 127 4.87 0.60 -9.89
N ALA A 128 6.20 0.67 -9.78
CA ALA A 128 6.93 1.94 -9.91
C ALA A 128 6.76 2.52 -11.33
N SER A 129 6.79 1.67 -12.35
CA SER A 129 6.56 2.09 -13.73
C SER A 129 5.11 2.56 -13.95
N GLU A 130 4.13 1.89 -13.33
CA GLU A 130 2.71 2.30 -13.36
C GLU A 130 2.49 3.67 -12.69
N GLU A 131 3.22 3.98 -11.61
CA GLU A 131 3.16 5.27 -10.93
C GLU A 131 3.79 6.41 -11.74
N GLU A 132 4.83 6.13 -12.53
CA GLU A 132 5.51 7.12 -13.37
C GLU A 132 4.66 7.53 -14.59
N LEU A 133 3.84 6.61 -15.12
CA LEU A 133 3.09 6.83 -16.36
C LEU A 133 2.14 8.05 -16.34
N PRO A 134 1.35 8.31 -15.28
CA PRO A 134 0.51 9.52 -15.21
C PRO A 134 1.30 10.83 -15.25
N PHE A 135 2.49 10.88 -14.62
CA PHE A 135 3.35 12.07 -14.67
C PHE A 135 3.94 12.26 -16.07
N ALA A 136 4.42 11.18 -16.69
CA ALA A 136 4.89 11.21 -18.06
C ALA A 136 3.77 11.62 -19.06
N ALA A 137 2.54 11.17 -18.85
CA ALA A 137 1.38 11.50 -19.68
C ALA A 137 0.96 12.98 -19.60
N ALA A 138 1.37 13.71 -18.56
CA ALA A 138 1.12 15.14 -18.45
C ALA A 138 2.10 15.97 -19.29
N LEU A 139 3.22 15.37 -19.72
CA LEU A 139 4.31 16.03 -20.44
C LEU A 139 4.42 15.57 -21.89
N LEU A 140 4.16 14.28 -22.12
CA LEU A 140 4.39 13.60 -23.39
C LEU A 140 3.07 13.30 -24.09
N ASP A 141 3.08 13.36 -25.42
CA ASP A 141 1.93 12.98 -26.23
C ASP A 141 1.70 11.45 -26.23
N GLU A 142 0.50 11.03 -26.64
CA GLU A 142 0.14 9.60 -26.63
C GLU A 142 1.04 8.76 -27.53
N ARG A 143 1.53 9.32 -28.65
CA ARG A 143 2.39 8.60 -29.59
C ARG A 143 3.73 8.23 -28.95
N THR A 144 4.30 9.17 -28.20
CA THR A 144 5.53 9.00 -27.44
C THR A 144 5.31 8.08 -26.25
N LEU A 145 4.15 8.16 -25.59
CA LEU A 145 3.87 7.36 -24.38
C LEU A 145 3.51 5.89 -24.67
N ALA A 146 2.91 5.60 -25.83
CA ALA A 146 2.37 4.29 -26.16
C ALA A 146 3.38 3.12 -26.03
N PRO A 147 4.67 3.23 -26.44
CA PRO A 147 5.67 2.19 -26.21
C PRO A 147 5.89 1.85 -24.73
N PHE A 148 5.88 2.85 -23.84
CA PHE A 148 6.07 2.66 -22.40
C PHE A 148 4.87 1.92 -21.79
N ARG A 149 3.65 2.32 -22.15
CA ARG A 149 2.42 1.62 -21.73
C ARG A 149 2.41 0.16 -22.17
N ARG A 150 2.81 -0.12 -23.41
CA ARG A 150 2.95 -1.51 -23.91
C ARG A 150 3.98 -2.30 -23.12
N ALA A 151 5.12 -1.69 -22.77
CA ALA A 151 6.15 -2.35 -21.96
C ALA A 151 5.64 -2.69 -20.55
N VAL A 152 4.96 -1.76 -19.88
CA VAL A 152 4.34 -2.00 -18.57
C VAL A 152 3.29 -3.11 -18.63
N HIS A 153 2.43 -3.10 -19.66
CA HIS A 153 1.43 -4.15 -19.85
C HIS A 153 2.06 -5.54 -20.08
N ALA A 154 3.10 -5.62 -20.90
CA ALA A 154 3.84 -6.86 -21.13
C ALA A 154 4.53 -7.36 -19.86
N ALA A 155 5.17 -6.46 -19.09
CA ALA A 155 5.80 -6.82 -17.82
C ALA A 155 4.78 -7.33 -16.78
N ARG A 156 3.61 -6.70 -16.69
CA ARG A 156 2.49 -7.16 -15.86
C ARG A 156 2.00 -8.55 -16.26
N THR A 157 2.00 -8.85 -17.56
CA THR A 157 1.61 -10.16 -18.09
C THR A 157 2.59 -11.25 -17.62
N GLU A 158 3.89 -11.00 -17.74
CA GLU A 158 4.92 -11.93 -17.26
C GLU A 158 4.89 -12.11 -15.74
N LEU A 159 4.71 -11.03 -14.99
CA LEU A 159 4.57 -11.07 -13.54
C LEU A 159 3.34 -11.90 -13.10
N SER A 160 2.20 -11.70 -13.78
CA SER A 160 0.98 -12.48 -13.51
C SER A 160 1.20 -13.98 -13.76
N ALA A 161 1.94 -14.32 -14.83
CA ALA A 161 2.31 -15.70 -15.12
C ALA A 161 3.31 -16.27 -14.09
N ALA A 162 4.24 -15.46 -13.58
CA ALA A 162 5.16 -15.84 -12.51
C ALA A 162 4.43 -16.14 -11.19
N PHE A 163 3.50 -15.27 -10.75
CA PHE A 163 2.68 -15.55 -9.56
C PHE A 163 1.76 -16.75 -9.73
N ALA A 164 1.22 -16.98 -10.93
CA ALA A 164 0.43 -18.18 -11.20
C ALA A 164 1.25 -19.47 -11.09
N LEU A 165 2.53 -19.45 -11.50
CA LEU A 165 3.46 -20.57 -11.29
C LEU A 165 3.81 -20.72 -9.80
N TRP A 166 4.10 -19.62 -9.11
CA TRP A 166 4.40 -19.62 -7.67
C TRP A 166 3.26 -20.21 -6.86
N HIS A 167 2.01 -19.84 -7.15
CA HIS A 167 0.84 -20.37 -6.45
C HIS A 167 0.73 -21.90 -6.60
N ARG A 168 0.81 -22.44 -7.82
CA ARG A 168 0.80 -23.91 -8.04
C ARG A 168 1.97 -24.61 -7.36
N TYR A 169 3.13 -23.95 -7.29
CA TYR A 169 4.28 -24.48 -6.56
C TYR A 169 4.03 -24.53 -5.05
N ALA A 170 3.45 -23.47 -4.48
CA ALA A 170 3.12 -23.40 -3.06
C ALA A 170 2.06 -24.42 -2.63
N GLU A 171 1.11 -24.73 -3.52
CA GLU A 171 0.08 -25.78 -3.30
C GLU A 171 0.61 -27.22 -3.53
N GLY A 172 1.87 -27.38 -3.93
CA GLY A 172 2.46 -28.71 -4.19
C GLY A 172 2.01 -29.36 -5.50
N GLU A 173 1.34 -28.62 -6.37
CA GLU A 173 0.83 -29.08 -7.67
C GLU A 173 1.89 -29.03 -8.80
N SER A 174 3.09 -28.56 -8.49
CA SER A 174 4.19 -28.48 -9.45
C SER A 174 4.94 -29.81 -9.51
N GLY A 175 5.22 -30.28 -10.73
CA GLY A 175 6.03 -31.49 -10.95
C GLY A 175 7.48 -31.31 -10.49
N ASP A 176 8.37 -30.90 -11.39
CA ASP A 176 9.76 -30.60 -11.02
C ASP A 176 9.87 -29.23 -10.32
N ARG A 177 10.13 -29.27 -9.01
CA ARG A 177 10.36 -28.09 -8.15
C ARG A 177 11.48 -27.18 -8.67
N GLY A 178 12.58 -27.76 -9.16
CA GLY A 178 13.70 -26.99 -9.69
C GLY A 178 13.30 -26.22 -10.94
N GLN A 179 12.63 -26.90 -11.87
CA GLN A 179 12.11 -26.30 -13.09
C GLN A 179 11.06 -25.22 -12.80
N ALA A 180 10.16 -25.43 -11.84
CA ALA A 180 9.15 -24.44 -11.46
C ALA A 180 9.78 -23.15 -10.93
N LEU A 181 10.72 -23.24 -9.99
CA LEU A 181 11.43 -22.09 -9.43
C LEU A 181 12.28 -21.36 -10.49
N ALA A 182 12.95 -22.09 -11.37
CA ALA A 182 13.69 -21.51 -12.49
C ALA A 182 12.75 -20.77 -13.47
N GLY A 183 11.57 -21.34 -13.76
CA GLY A 183 10.55 -20.70 -14.59
C GLY A 183 10.01 -19.41 -13.99
N ILE A 184 9.80 -19.37 -12.66
CA ILE A 184 9.37 -18.17 -11.94
C ILE A 184 10.42 -17.06 -12.06
N VAL A 185 11.68 -17.39 -11.76
CA VAL A 185 12.80 -16.43 -11.87
C VAL A 185 12.95 -15.93 -13.32
N GLY A 186 12.85 -16.81 -14.31
CA GLY A 186 12.95 -16.46 -15.73
C GLY A 186 11.88 -15.45 -16.15
N ARG A 187 10.62 -15.64 -15.74
CA ARG A 187 9.53 -14.70 -16.03
C ARG A 187 9.69 -13.36 -15.33
N CYS A 188 10.14 -13.35 -14.08
CA CYS A 188 10.44 -12.11 -13.36
C CYS A 188 11.57 -11.33 -14.05
N ALA A 189 12.61 -12.02 -14.51
CA ALA A 189 13.72 -11.42 -15.25
C ALA A 189 13.25 -10.85 -16.60
N GLU A 190 12.33 -11.53 -17.29
CA GLU A 190 11.73 -11.05 -18.52
C GLU A 190 10.88 -9.79 -18.30
N ALA A 191 10.03 -9.77 -17.27
CA ALA A 191 9.27 -8.57 -16.88
C ALA A 191 10.20 -7.37 -16.68
N GLY A 192 11.28 -7.55 -15.91
CA GLY A 192 12.29 -6.52 -15.70
C GLY A 192 13.05 -6.15 -16.98
N ARG A 193 13.31 -7.08 -17.90
CA ARG A 193 13.99 -6.79 -19.18
C ARG A 193 13.13 -5.91 -20.10
N VAL A 194 11.83 -6.16 -20.15
CA VAL A 194 10.89 -5.38 -20.98
C VAL A 194 10.79 -3.93 -20.49
N LEU A 195 10.76 -3.71 -19.16
CA LEU A 195 10.79 -2.37 -18.57
C LEU A 195 12.13 -1.65 -18.83
N ASP A 196 13.25 -2.33 -18.56
CA ASP A 196 14.61 -1.81 -18.77
C ASP A 196 14.85 -1.32 -20.20
N ALA A 197 14.30 -2.02 -21.19
CA ALA A 197 14.47 -1.68 -22.60
C ALA A 197 13.93 -0.28 -22.94
N ARG A 198 13.06 0.28 -22.10
CA ARG A 198 12.45 1.61 -22.28
C ARG A 198 12.93 2.65 -21.26
N ALA A 199 13.41 2.23 -20.09
CA ALA A 199 13.82 3.14 -19.01
C ALA A 199 14.74 4.27 -19.49
N GLY A 200 15.83 3.96 -20.20
CA GLY A 200 16.79 4.97 -20.65
C GLY A 200 16.26 5.96 -21.71
N GLU A 201 15.19 5.62 -22.43
CA GLU A 201 14.48 6.53 -23.34
C GLU A 201 13.58 7.48 -22.53
N LEU A 202 12.83 6.94 -21.57
CA LEU A 202 11.99 7.73 -20.66
C LEU A 202 12.83 8.72 -19.87
N ASP A 203 13.95 8.28 -19.29
CA ASP A 203 14.89 9.14 -18.55
C ASP A 203 15.34 10.34 -19.36
N ARG A 204 15.62 10.15 -20.66
CA ARG A 204 16.08 11.21 -21.55
C ARG A 204 14.98 12.22 -21.83
N LEU A 205 13.77 11.74 -22.15
CA LEU A 205 12.61 12.61 -22.37
C LEU A 205 12.27 13.41 -21.11
N ARG A 206 12.30 12.75 -19.95
CA ARG A 206 12.01 13.40 -18.66
C ARG A 206 13.05 14.41 -18.23
N ARG A 207 14.33 14.18 -18.51
CA ARG A 207 15.41 15.14 -18.24
C ARG A 207 15.23 16.40 -19.11
N ALA A 208 14.86 16.24 -20.37
CA ALA A 208 14.57 17.37 -21.26
C ALA A 208 13.40 18.23 -20.77
N GLU A 209 12.46 17.62 -20.04
CA GLU A 209 11.25 18.24 -19.50
C GLU A 209 11.33 18.50 -17.99
N LEU A 210 12.53 18.66 -17.40
CA LEU A 210 12.69 18.71 -15.93
C LEU A 210 11.87 19.83 -15.27
N ALA A 211 11.92 21.05 -15.81
CA ALA A 211 11.17 22.19 -15.28
C ALA A 211 9.63 21.98 -15.33
N PRO A 212 9.02 21.64 -16.49
CA PRO A 212 7.58 21.34 -16.51
C PRO A 212 7.22 20.08 -15.71
N ALA A 213 8.12 19.08 -15.60
CA ALA A 213 7.89 17.91 -14.77
C ALA A 213 7.79 18.24 -13.28
N LEU A 214 8.65 19.15 -12.78
CA LEU A 214 8.55 19.69 -11.43
C LEU A 214 7.18 20.35 -11.18
N GLU A 215 6.73 21.22 -12.10
CA GLU A 215 5.43 21.88 -11.99
C GLU A 215 4.25 20.90 -11.99
N VAL A 216 4.31 19.84 -12.80
CA VAL A 216 3.29 18.77 -12.79
C VAL A 216 3.26 18.07 -11.44
N ALA A 217 4.42 17.67 -10.91
CA ALA A 217 4.53 16.95 -9.63
C ALA A 217 4.03 17.82 -8.46
N GLU A 218 4.41 19.08 -8.44
CA GLU A 218 3.98 20.06 -7.46
C GLU A 218 2.48 20.37 -7.53
N GLY A 219 1.95 20.50 -8.75
CA GLY A 219 0.51 20.64 -8.96
C GLY A 219 -0.26 19.44 -8.42
N ALA A 220 0.24 18.22 -8.64
CA ALA A 220 -0.35 17.01 -8.07
C ALA A 220 -0.28 17.00 -6.54
N PHE A 221 0.88 17.37 -5.97
CA PHE A 221 1.07 17.52 -4.53
C PHE A 221 0.09 18.54 -3.90
N ARG A 222 -0.09 19.72 -4.49
CA ARG A 222 -1.08 20.73 -4.06
C ARG A 222 -2.49 20.16 -4.02
N ARG A 223 -2.90 19.49 -5.10
CA ARG A 223 -4.24 18.88 -5.22
C ARG A 223 -4.47 17.82 -4.14
N LEU A 224 -3.50 16.94 -3.90
CA LEU A 224 -3.63 15.87 -2.90
C LEU A 224 -3.62 16.42 -1.47
N THR A 225 -2.83 17.45 -1.19
CA THR A 225 -2.84 18.13 0.12
C THR A 225 -4.23 18.72 0.43
N ALA A 226 -4.86 19.38 -0.55
CA ALA A 226 -6.24 19.86 -0.41
C ALA A 226 -7.25 18.71 -0.20
N ARG A 227 -7.09 17.60 -0.93
CA ARG A 227 -7.94 16.40 -0.77
C ARG A 227 -7.77 15.74 0.59
N ALA A 228 -6.56 15.68 1.15
CA ALA A 228 -6.33 15.10 2.47
C ALA A 228 -7.09 15.85 3.58
N ALA A 229 -7.18 17.18 3.48
CA ALA A 229 -8.00 17.98 4.39
C ALA A 229 -9.49 17.60 4.29
N ALA A 230 -10.03 17.43 3.07
CA ALA A 230 -11.40 16.99 2.86
C ALA A 230 -11.65 15.55 3.36
N ALA A 231 -10.66 14.65 3.21
CA ALA A 231 -10.76 13.27 3.65
C ALA A 231 -10.98 13.13 5.17
N ARG A 232 -10.45 14.05 5.99
CA ARG A 232 -10.71 14.08 7.44
C ARG A 232 -12.18 14.31 7.78
N ALA A 233 -12.90 15.11 6.97
CA ALA A 233 -14.34 15.29 7.12
C ALA A 233 -15.08 13.99 6.78
N THR A 234 -14.69 13.31 5.70
CA THR A 234 -15.22 11.99 5.34
C THR A 234 -15.02 10.97 6.47
N VAL A 235 -13.82 10.89 7.05
CA VAL A 235 -13.52 10.02 8.21
C VAL A 235 -14.47 10.29 9.38
N SER A 236 -14.72 11.57 9.67
CA SER A 236 -15.63 11.96 10.77
C SER A 236 -17.06 11.50 10.51
N GLN A 237 -17.56 11.66 9.28
CA GLN A 237 -18.88 11.20 8.86
C GLN A 237 -18.99 9.66 8.90
N LEU A 238 -17.96 8.94 8.44
CA LEU A 238 -17.95 7.47 8.49
C LEU A 238 -17.94 6.95 9.92
N ARG A 239 -17.19 7.60 10.81
CA ARG A 239 -17.13 7.26 12.24
C ARG A 239 -18.49 7.41 12.93
N GLU A 240 -19.19 8.50 12.63
CA GLU A 240 -20.53 8.76 13.18
C GLU A 240 -21.56 7.76 12.65
N ARG A 241 -21.52 7.48 11.34
CA ARG A 241 -22.54 6.65 10.68
C ARG A 241 -22.33 5.14 10.85
N TYR A 242 -21.08 4.67 10.83
CA TYR A 242 -20.73 3.24 10.80
C TYR A 242 -19.90 2.79 12.01
N GLY A 243 -19.63 3.70 12.95
CA GLY A 243 -19.00 3.39 14.22
C GLY A 243 -17.48 3.64 14.26
N PRO A 244 -16.89 3.54 15.47
CA PRO A 244 -15.51 3.97 15.73
C PRO A 244 -14.45 3.11 15.03
N SER A 245 -14.68 1.80 14.86
CA SER A 245 -13.74 0.89 14.21
C SER A 245 -13.54 1.22 12.73
N VAL A 246 -14.63 1.49 12.01
CA VAL A 246 -14.60 1.92 10.61
C VAL A 246 -13.89 3.27 10.48
N GLY A 247 -14.25 4.22 11.35
CA GLY A 247 -13.60 5.52 11.39
C GLY A 247 -12.09 5.44 11.61
N ALA A 248 -11.64 4.62 12.56
CA ALA A 248 -10.22 4.46 12.87
C ALA A 248 -9.41 3.86 11.71
N ARG A 249 -9.96 2.85 11.02
CA ARG A 249 -9.32 2.22 9.85
C ARG A 249 -9.06 3.23 8.74
N VAL A 250 -10.08 4.03 8.40
CA VAL A 250 -9.99 5.04 7.34
C VAL A 250 -9.14 6.23 7.77
N ALA A 251 -9.15 6.60 9.06
CA ALA A 251 -8.26 7.63 9.60
C ALA A 251 -6.77 7.26 9.40
N GLY A 252 -6.40 5.99 9.63
CA GLY A 252 -5.04 5.51 9.40
C GLY A 252 -4.54 5.77 7.97
N CYS A 253 -5.39 5.52 6.96
CA CYS A 253 -5.05 5.82 5.57
C CYS A 253 -4.81 7.32 5.31
N VAL A 254 -5.57 8.21 5.97
CA VAL A 254 -5.38 9.66 5.84
C VAL A 254 -4.08 10.12 6.49
N GLU A 255 -3.76 9.61 7.67
CA GLU A 255 -2.49 9.94 8.34
C GLU A 255 -1.29 9.46 7.51
N GLU A 256 -1.34 8.23 7.01
CA GLU A 256 -0.26 7.74 6.14
C GLU A 256 -0.15 8.56 4.85
N ALA A 257 -1.27 8.99 4.26
CA ALA A 257 -1.23 9.86 3.09
C ALA A 257 -0.55 11.19 3.39
N MET A 258 -0.79 11.76 4.58
CA MET A 258 -0.11 12.97 5.04
C MET A 258 1.40 12.74 5.21
N ASP A 259 1.81 11.60 5.76
CA ASP A 259 3.24 11.25 5.90
C ASP A 259 3.92 11.17 4.53
N ARG A 260 3.26 10.55 3.53
CA ARG A 260 3.76 10.53 2.14
C ARG A 260 3.87 11.92 1.53
N LEU A 261 2.93 12.82 1.81
CA LEU A 261 2.97 14.20 1.34
C LEU A 261 4.10 15.00 2.02
N VAL A 262 4.35 14.80 3.32
CA VAL A 262 5.51 15.40 4.01
C VAL A 262 6.82 14.93 3.38
N PHE A 263 6.95 13.63 3.13
CA PHE A 263 8.12 13.10 2.44
C PHE A 263 8.28 13.63 1.01
N ALA A 264 7.18 13.71 0.24
CA ALA A 264 7.18 14.30 -1.09
C ALA A 264 7.68 15.76 -1.07
N THR A 265 7.30 16.53 -0.06
CA THR A 265 7.74 17.93 0.10
C THR A 265 9.25 18.04 0.20
N ALA A 266 9.89 17.20 1.02
CA ALA A 266 11.35 17.18 1.15
C ALA A 266 12.03 16.87 -0.20
N ARG A 267 11.48 15.91 -0.94
CA ARG A 267 12.04 15.42 -2.20
C ARG A 267 11.85 16.39 -3.36
N LEU A 268 10.72 17.09 -3.43
CA LEU A 268 10.51 18.20 -4.36
C LEU A 268 11.50 19.34 -4.10
N ASN A 269 11.74 19.68 -2.84
CA ASN A 269 12.72 20.73 -2.49
C ASN A 269 14.16 20.33 -2.84
N GLU A 270 14.55 19.07 -2.59
CA GLU A 270 15.85 18.55 -3.01
C GLU A 270 15.99 18.53 -4.54
N SER A 271 14.93 18.15 -5.26
CA SER A 271 14.91 18.16 -6.73
C SER A 271 15.09 19.57 -7.30
N ARG A 272 14.36 20.57 -6.77
CA ARG A 272 14.52 21.99 -7.15
C ARG A 272 15.94 22.49 -6.91
N ARG A 273 16.48 22.24 -5.71
CA ARG A 273 17.86 22.65 -5.36
C ARG A 273 18.87 22.06 -6.35
N ALA A 274 18.77 20.77 -6.64
CA ALA A 274 19.65 20.12 -7.60
C ALA A 274 19.50 20.74 -9.01
N ALA A 275 18.28 21.05 -9.44
CA ALA A 275 18.03 21.71 -10.72
C ALA A 275 18.68 23.10 -10.77
N ASP A 276 18.55 23.90 -9.71
CA ASP A 276 19.17 25.23 -9.60
C ASP A 276 20.70 25.19 -9.61
N LEU A 277 21.28 24.09 -9.09
CA LEU A 277 22.73 23.83 -9.10
C LEU A 277 23.24 23.22 -10.42
N GLY A 278 22.35 22.92 -11.38
CA GLY A 278 22.70 22.25 -12.63
C GLY A 278 22.97 20.75 -12.49
N GLU A 279 22.60 20.15 -11.37
CA GLU A 279 22.75 18.71 -11.09
C GLU A 279 21.55 17.92 -11.64
N GLU A 280 21.36 17.93 -12.96
CA GLU A 280 20.16 17.39 -13.62
C GLU A 280 19.85 15.92 -13.25
N GLU A 281 20.87 15.07 -13.14
CA GLU A 281 20.68 13.66 -12.78
C GLU A 281 20.18 13.48 -11.34
N GLU A 282 20.66 14.31 -10.42
CA GLU A 282 20.18 14.37 -9.04
C GLU A 282 18.74 14.87 -9.00
N ALA A 283 18.46 15.97 -9.71
CA ALA A 283 17.15 16.57 -9.78
C ALA A 283 16.07 15.58 -10.28
N VAL A 284 16.35 14.88 -11.38
CA VAL A 284 15.46 13.84 -11.92
C VAL A 284 15.26 12.70 -10.93
N ARG A 285 16.32 12.27 -10.23
CA ARG A 285 16.23 11.19 -9.25
C ARG A 285 15.34 11.56 -8.07
N GLN A 286 15.53 12.75 -7.50
CA GLN A 286 14.70 13.23 -6.39
C GLN A 286 13.24 13.49 -6.82
N LEU A 287 13.04 14.00 -8.04
CA LEU A 287 11.70 14.20 -8.61
C LEU A 287 10.93 12.87 -8.68
N ARG A 288 11.55 11.80 -9.17
CA ARG A 288 10.92 10.47 -9.24
C ARG A 288 10.51 9.94 -7.87
N VAL A 289 11.37 10.15 -6.89
CA VAL A 289 11.06 9.78 -5.51
C VAL A 289 9.85 10.57 -4.99
N ALA A 290 9.79 11.87 -5.26
CA ALA A 290 8.65 12.71 -4.90
C ALA A 290 7.36 12.25 -5.59
N GLU A 291 7.42 11.96 -6.89
CA GLU A 291 6.27 11.47 -7.67
C GLU A 291 5.72 10.14 -7.15
N GLY A 292 6.60 9.20 -6.81
CA GLY A 292 6.19 7.94 -6.17
C GLY A 292 5.45 8.20 -4.85
N ALA A 293 5.96 9.09 -4.02
CA ALA A 293 5.30 9.47 -2.77
C ALA A 293 3.94 10.17 -2.99
N VAL A 294 3.86 11.07 -3.98
CA VAL A 294 2.61 11.72 -4.40
C VAL A 294 1.61 10.69 -4.93
N ALA A 295 2.05 9.72 -5.74
CA ALA A 295 1.20 8.65 -6.25
C ALA A 295 0.64 7.79 -5.10
N GLN A 296 1.47 7.40 -4.14
CA GLN A 296 1.07 6.62 -2.96
C GLN A 296 0.07 7.38 -2.08
N ALA A 297 0.28 8.68 -1.85
CA ALA A 297 -0.71 9.53 -1.18
C ALA A 297 -2.05 9.53 -1.94
N GLY A 298 -2.00 9.58 -3.27
CA GLY A 298 -3.17 9.50 -4.14
C GLY A 298 -3.93 8.18 -4.00
N ILE A 299 -3.22 7.06 -3.93
CA ILE A 299 -3.80 5.72 -3.72
C ILE A 299 -4.56 5.67 -2.40
N LEU A 300 -3.93 6.10 -1.30
CA LEU A 300 -4.53 6.11 0.04
C LEU A 300 -5.79 6.98 0.10
N LEU A 301 -5.74 8.21 -0.41
CA LEU A 301 -6.89 9.12 -0.41
C LEU A 301 -8.03 8.61 -1.32
N ALA A 302 -7.71 8.02 -2.48
CA ALA A 302 -8.71 7.38 -3.31
C ALA A 302 -9.31 6.14 -2.63
N GLY A 303 -8.53 5.42 -1.81
CA GLY A 303 -9.00 4.33 -0.96
C GLY A 303 -10.07 4.78 0.04
N VAL A 304 -9.89 5.95 0.67
CA VAL A 304 -10.90 6.56 1.56
C VAL A 304 -12.22 6.77 0.82
N ASP A 305 -12.18 7.37 -0.37
CA ASP A 305 -13.36 7.64 -1.19
C ASP A 305 -14.06 6.33 -1.62
N ARG A 306 -13.27 5.31 -2.03
CA ARG A 306 -13.78 3.98 -2.39
C ARG A 306 -14.45 3.28 -1.21
N THR A 307 -13.83 3.31 -0.04
CA THR A 307 -14.38 2.71 1.19
C THR A 307 -15.68 3.39 1.59
N ALA A 308 -15.74 4.72 1.55
CA ALA A 308 -16.97 5.46 1.83
C ALA A 308 -18.13 5.06 0.90
N ARG A 309 -17.86 4.88 -0.40
CA ARG A 309 -18.85 4.42 -1.38
C ARG A 309 -19.29 2.99 -1.10
N ARG A 310 -18.36 2.07 -0.86
CA ARG A 310 -18.64 0.65 -0.60
C ARG A 310 -19.43 0.45 0.69
N LEU A 311 -19.17 1.23 1.74
CA LEU A 311 -19.95 1.19 2.98
C LEU A 311 -21.41 1.64 2.76
N ARG A 312 -21.64 2.67 1.92
CA ARG A 312 -23.00 3.08 1.54
C ARG A 312 -23.73 2.00 0.74
N GLU A 313 -23.05 1.41 -0.23
CA GLU A 313 -23.58 0.31 -1.05
C GLU A 313 -23.90 -0.92 -0.17
N ALA A 314 -22.98 -1.29 0.72
CA ALA A 314 -23.16 -2.39 1.65
C ALA A 314 -24.34 -2.14 2.60
N ALA A 315 -24.46 -0.93 3.15
CA ALA A 315 -25.56 -0.58 4.04
C ALA A 315 -26.93 -0.71 3.35
N ALA A 316 -27.02 -0.39 2.07
CA ALA A 316 -28.24 -0.58 1.28
C ALA A 316 -28.56 -2.07 1.01
N LEU A 317 -27.54 -2.92 0.88
CA LEU A 317 -27.70 -4.35 0.60
C LEU A 317 -27.99 -5.19 1.85
N VAL A 318 -27.51 -4.79 3.05
CA VAL A 318 -27.61 -5.60 4.27
C VAL A 318 -29.03 -6.08 4.58
N PRO A 319 -30.09 -5.26 4.55
CA PRO A 319 -31.43 -5.74 4.88
C PRO A 319 -31.92 -6.84 3.94
N ALA A 320 -31.75 -6.66 2.62
CA ALA A 320 -32.18 -7.63 1.63
C ALA A 320 -31.30 -8.90 1.65
N ALA A 321 -29.99 -8.76 1.87
CA ALA A 321 -29.09 -9.90 2.04
C ALA A 321 -29.44 -10.72 3.30
N LEU A 322 -29.82 -10.08 4.40
CA LEU A 322 -30.26 -10.75 5.62
C LEU A 322 -31.55 -11.54 5.39
N THR A 323 -32.57 -10.93 4.77
CA THR A 323 -33.81 -11.64 4.41
C THR A 323 -33.54 -12.80 3.45
N GLY A 324 -32.72 -12.59 2.43
CA GLY A 324 -32.32 -13.66 1.49
C GLY A 324 -31.59 -14.81 2.19
N ALA A 325 -30.72 -14.49 3.15
CA ALA A 325 -29.99 -15.47 3.94
C ALA A 325 -30.92 -16.35 4.79
N GLU A 326 -31.90 -15.74 5.45
CA GLU A 326 -32.89 -16.43 6.27
C GLU A 326 -33.76 -17.36 5.42
N ALA A 327 -34.14 -16.93 4.21
CA ALA A 327 -34.87 -17.75 3.26
C ALA A 327 -34.06 -18.98 2.83
N VAL A 328 -32.76 -18.81 2.50
CA VAL A 328 -31.86 -19.93 2.17
C VAL A 328 -31.74 -20.91 3.33
N LEU A 329 -31.63 -20.43 4.57
CA LEU A 329 -31.60 -21.32 5.75
C LEU A 329 -32.93 -22.06 5.95
N ALA A 330 -34.07 -21.39 5.73
CA ALA A 330 -35.38 -22.01 5.83
C ALA A 330 -35.57 -23.11 4.76
N GLU A 331 -35.17 -22.85 3.53
CA GLU A 331 -35.21 -23.80 2.42
C GLU A 331 -34.28 -24.99 2.67
N ALA A 332 -33.06 -24.75 3.15
CA ALA A 332 -32.12 -25.82 3.51
C ALA A 332 -32.74 -26.77 4.54
N ARG A 333 -33.43 -26.24 5.57
CA ARG A 333 -34.16 -27.07 6.54
C ARG A 333 -35.32 -27.84 5.93
N ALA A 334 -36.13 -27.18 5.11
CA ALA A 334 -37.29 -27.80 4.46
C ALA A 334 -36.88 -28.96 3.55
N THR A 335 -35.71 -28.86 2.91
CA THR A 335 -35.15 -29.88 2.01
C THR A 335 -34.25 -30.91 2.71
N GLY A 336 -34.01 -30.77 4.02
CA GLY A 336 -33.10 -31.64 4.77
C GLY A 336 -31.62 -31.42 4.46
N THR A 337 -31.26 -30.31 3.80
CA THR A 337 -29.86 -29.92 3.55
C THR A 337 -29.18 -29.52 4.87
N PRO A 338 -27.99 -30.08 5.21
CA PRO A 338 -27.28 -29.72 6.43
C PRO A 338 -26.94 -28.22 6.50
N VAL A 339 -27.43 -27.54 7.55
CA VAL A 339 -27.15 -26.13 7.81
C VAL A 339 -25.80 -25.98 8.54
N PRO A 340 -24.92 -25.05 8.13
CA PRO A 340 -23.68 -24.76 8.85
C PRO A 340 -23.93 -24.36 10.30
N SER A 341 -23.13 -24.89 11.22
CA SER A 341 -23.21 -24.53 12.64
C SER A 341 -22.99 -23.03 12.85
N GLY A 342 -23.83 -22.41 13.70
CA GLY A 342 -23.74 -20.99 14.02
C GLY A 342 -24.25 -20.04 12.92
N ALA A 343 -24.82 -20.54 11.81
CA ALA A 343 -25.39 -19.69 10.77
C ALA A 343 -26.55 -18.83 11.32
N ASP A 344 -27.47 -19.42 12.09
CA ASP A 344 -28.58 -18.70 12.72
C ASP A 344 -28.09 -17.64 13.71
N ASP A 345 -27.14 -18.01 14.57
CA ASP A 345 -26.56 -17.10 15.56
C ASP A 345 -25.89 -15.91 14.85
N THR A 346 -25.24 -16.15 13.71
CA THR A 346 -24.62 -15.11 12.89
C THR A 346 -25.67 -14.15 12.32
N LEU A 347 -26.76 -14.66 11.73
CA LEU A 347 -27.82 -13.82 11.18
C LEU A 347 -28.56 -13.05 12.28
N ALA A 348 -28.80 -13.68 13.43
CA ALA A 348 -29.41 -13.03 14.59
C ALA A 348 -28.53 -11.91 15.17
N ALA A 349 -27.20 -12.11 15.22
CA ALA A 349 -26.25 -11.08 15.62
C ALA A 349 -26.28 -9.89 14.65
N VAL A 350 -26.23 -10.14 13.34
CA VAL A 350 -26.31 -9.07 12.32
C VAL A 350 -27.64 -8.31 12.41
N ARG A 351 -28.77 -9.00 12.65
CA ARG A 351 -30.07 -8.36 12.85
C ARG A 351 -30.09 -7.46 14.08
N THR A 352 -29.43 -7.89 15.16
CA THR A 352 -29.31 -7.11 16.40
C THR A 352 -28.49 -5.86 16.16
N GLU A 353 -27.33 -5.98 15.50
CA GLU A 353 -26.48 -4.83 15.14
C GLU A 353 -27.20 -3.81 14.27
N LEU A 354 -27.98 -4.28 13.28
CA LEU A 354 -28.75 -3.43 12.37
C LEU A 354 -29.74 -2.51 13.10
N THR A 355 -30.25 -2.93 14.27
CA THR A 355 -31.22 -2.16 15.06
C THR A 355 -30.61 -1.46 16.28
N ALA A 356 -29.39 -1.84 16.69
CA ALA A 356 -28.74 -1.33 17.91
C ALA A 356 -27.98 0.00 17.73
N GLY A 357 -27.61 0.39 16.50
CA GLY A 357 -26.90 1.64 16.23
C GLY A 357 -25.89 1.54 15.08
N PRO A 358 -24.81 2.36 15.08
CA PRO A 358 -23.76 2.29 14.07
C PRO A 358 -23.09 0.90 14.03
N TYR A 359 -22.98 0.34 12.83
CA TYR A 359 -22.38 -0.97 12.56
C TYR A 359 -21.51 -0.91 11.30
N ASP A 360 -20.63 -1.90 11.10
CA ASP A 360 -19.85 -2.05 9.87
C ASP A 360 -20.66 -2.88 8.84
N PRO A 361 -21.26 -2.25 7.81
CA PRO A 361 -22.09 -2.97 6.85
C PRO A 361 -21.31 -3.91 5.94
N LEU A 362 -20.02 -3.64 5.67
CA LEU A 362 -19.19 -4.56 4.89
C LEU A 362 -18.89 -5.81 5.70
N ASP A 363 -18.61 -5.65 7.00
CA ASP A 363 -18.45 -6.79 7.91
C ASP A 363 -19.72 -7.63 8.03
N ALA A 364 -20.88 -6.97 8.16
CA ALA A 364 -22.18 -7.65 8.20
C ALA A 364 -22.43 -8.50 6.94
N LEU A 365 -22.21 -7.95 5.74
CA LEU A 365 -22.34 -8.71 4.49
C LEU A 365 -21.34 -9.86 4.41
N ARG A 366 -20.09 -9.65 4.86
CA ARG A 366 -19.06 -10.68 4.90
C ARG A 366 -19.48 -11.84 5.80
N ARG A 367 -20.04 -11.56 6.98
CA ARG A 367 -20.56 -12.59 7.89
C ARG A 367 -21.77 -13.32 7.30
N ILE A 368 -22.73 -12.60 6.72
CA ILE A 368 -23.90 -13.21 6.04
C ILE A 368 -23.44 -14.16 4.93
N THR A 369 -22.65 -13.67 3.98
CA THR A 369 -22.24 -14.46 2.79
C THR A 369 -21.36 -15.65 3.17
N ARG A 370 -20.50 -15.52 4.18
CA ARG A 370 -19.69 -16.62 4.70
C ARG A 370 -20.51 -17.67 5.43
N ALA A 371 -21.54 -17.30 6.19
CA ALA A 371 -22.41 -18.23 6.90
C ALA A 371 -23.15 -19.19 5.95
N LEU A 372 -23.38 -18.77 4.70
CA LEU A 372 -24.14 -19.51 3.71
C LEU A 372 -23.29 -20.20 2.65
N VAL A 373 -21.96 -20.03 2.65
CA VAL A 373 -21.08 -20.38 1.51
C VAL A 373 -21.22 -21.83 1.02
N ARG A 374 -21.65 -22.76 1.89
CA ARG A 374 -21.84 -24.19 1.57
C ARG A 374 -23.26 -24.57 1.16
N LEU A 375 -24.21 -23.64 1.20
CA LEU A 375 -25.62 -23.94 0.93
C LEU A 375 -25.97 -23.70 -0.55
N PRO A 376 -26.77 -24.58 -1.16
CA PRO A 376 -27.46 -24.28 -2.42
C PRO A 376 -28.28 -22.99 -2.29
N GLY A 377 -28.32 -22.16 -3.34
CA GLY A 377 -29.06 -20.88 -3.33
C GLY A 377 -28.29 -19.68 -2.78
N ALA A 378 -27.20 -19.89 -2.03
CA ALA A 378 -26.35 -18.81 -1.51
C ALA A 378 -25.60 -17.98 -2.59
N ARG A 379 -25.66 -18.42 -3.85
CA ARG A 379 -25.03 -17.77 -5.02
C ARG A 379 -26.08 -17.20 -5.98
N SER A 380 -27.17 -16.64 -5.44
CA SER A 380 -28.26 -16.11 -6.25
C SER A 380 -28.67 -14.71 -5.80
N GLY A 381 -29.08 -13.88 -6.78
CA GLY A 381 -29.65 -12.56 -6.56
C GLY A 381 -28.80 -11.66 -5.66
N VAL A 382 -29.42 -11.16 -4.58
CA VAL A 382 -28.81 -10.19 -3.66
C VAL A 382 -27.62 -10.76 -2.89
N LEU A 383 -27.58 -12.07 -2.62
CA LEU A 383 -26.48 -12.70 -1.89
C LEU A 383 -25.20 -12.78 -2.74
N ASP A 384 -25.35 -13.02 -4.04
CA ASP A 384 -24.22 -13.00 -4.99
C ASP A 384 -23.67 -11.58 -5.16
N THR A 385 -24.57 -10.59 -5.29
CA THR A 385 -24.20 -9.16 -5.33
C THR A 385 -23.46 -8.73 -4.06
N ALA A 386 -23.93 -9.17 -2.89
CA ALA A 386 -23.27 -8.90 -1.60
C ALA A 386 -21.89 -9.57 -1.51
N ALA A 387 -21.78 -10.82 -1.94
CA ALA A 387 -20.50 -11.54 -1.93
C ALA A 387 -19.47 -10.87 -2.85
N ASP A 388 -19.88 -10.46 -4.04
CA ASP A 388 -19.03 -9.75 -5.00
C ASP A 388 -18.59 -8.37 -4.47
N LEU A 389 -19.49 -7.61 -3.83
CA LEU A 389 -19.13 -6.35 -3.18
C LEU A 389 -18.08 -6.56 -2.08
N VAL A 390 -18.25 -7.58 -1.22
CA VAL A 390 -17.30 -7.93 -0.15
C VAL A 390 -15.95 -8.34 -0.74
N ALA A 391 -15.95 -9.16 -1.80
CA ALA A 391 -14.73 -9.60 -2.47
C ALA A 391 -13.96 -8.43 -3.08
N ARG A 392 -14.65 -7.55 -3.82
CA ARG A 392 -14.04 -6.33 -4.39
C ARG A 392 -13.56 -5.37 -3.32
N ALA A 393 -14.26 -5.27 -2.19
CA ALA A 393 -13.83 -4.46 -1.05
C ALA A 393 -12.50 -4.95 -0.49
N ALA A 394 -12.43 -6.24 -0.13
CA ALA A 394 -11.24 -6.87 0.43
C ALA A 394 -10.06 -6.86 -0.54
N LEU A 395 -10.30 -7.15 -1.81
CA LEU A 395 -9.27 -7.12 -2.85
C LEU A 395 -8.67 -5.71 -2.99
N GLY A 396 -9.52 -4.69 -3.09
CA GLY A 396 -9.04 -3.31 -3.21
C GLY A 396 -8.25 -2.84 -1.98
N GLU A 397 -8.69 -3.23 -0.77
CA GLU A 397 -7.96 -2.90 0.47
C GLU A 397 -6.57 -3.55 0.50
N GLY A 398 -6.48 -4.84 0.15
CA GLY A 398 -5.20 -5.53 0.05
C GLY A 398 -4.29 -4.98 -1.05
N GLU A 399 -4.83 -4.69 -2.24
CA GLU A 399 -4.06 -4.10 -3.34
C GLU A 399 -3.50 -2.71 -2.99
N ASP A 400 -4.31 -1.86 -2.36
CA ASP A 400 -3.90 -0.53 -1.89
C ASP A 400 -2.81 -0.67 -0.81
N PHE A 401 -2.99 -1.59 0.14
CA PHE A 401 -2.01 -1.82 1.21
C PHE A 401 -0.65 -2.24 0.65
N VAL A 402 -0.62 -3.22 -0.26
CA VAL A 402 0.62 -3.68 -0.92
C VAL A 402 1.24 -2.57 -1.76
N ALA A 403 0.42 -1.80 -2.50
CA ALA A 403 0.92 -0.68 -3.31
C ALA A 403 1.66 0.36 -2.48
N VAL A 404 1.25 0.56 -1.23
CA VAL A 404 1.80 1.59 -0.36
C VAL A 404 2.96 1.05 0.51
N HIS A 405 2.96 -0.23 0.84
CA HIS A 405 3.93 -0.88 1.74
C HIS A 405 4.93 -1.83 1.04
N ARG A 406 5.23 -1.55 -0.23
CA ARG A 406 6.04 -2.42 -1.12
C ARG A 406 7.34 -2.95 -0.49
N GLY A 407 8.12 -2.07 0.15
CA GLY A 407 9.42 -2.44 0.71
C GLY A 407 9.34 -3.43 1.88
N ALA A 408 8.18 -3.56 2.52
CA ALA A 408 7.98 -4.44 3.65
C ALA A 408 7.24 -5.73 3.29
N VAL A 409 6.32 -5.68 2.32
CA VAL A 409 5.45 -6.81 1.97
C VAL A 409 6.16 -7.82 1.06
N GLY A 410 6.22 -9.08 1.49
CA GLY A 410 6.86 -10.17 0.78
C GLY A 410 6.05 -10.79 -0.36
N ALA A 411 6.55 -11.91 -0.90
CA ALA A 411 5.95 -12.59 -2.06
C ALA A 411 4.61 -13.28 -1.74
N ASP A 412 4.41 -13.80 -0.53
CA ASP A 412 3.23 -14.59 -0.19
C ASP A 412 1.93 -13.78 -0.18
N PRO A 413 1.86 -12.59 0.46
CA PRO A 413 0.69 -11.72 0.35
C PRO A 413 0.37 -11.33 -1.10
N ARG A 414 1.40 -11.00 -1.90
CA ARG A 414 1.25 -10.60 -3.31
C ARG A 414 0.70 -11.74 -4.16
N SER A 415 1.17 -12.97 -3.91
CA SER A 415 0.64 -14.17 -4.56
C SER A 415 -0.82 -14.43 -4.18
N LEU A 416 -1.19 -14.28 -2.90
CA LEU A 416 -2.56 -14.49 -2.45
C LEU A 416 -3.53 -13.45 -3.04
N LEU A 417 -3.12 -12.19 -3.19
CA LEU A 417 -3.92 -11.19 -3.90
C LEU A 417 -4.10 -11.56 -5.37
N THR A 418 -3.04 -12.00 -6.04
CA THR A 418 -3.13 -12.46 -7.43
C THR A 418 -4.07 -13.67 -7.57
N ALA A 419 -4.02 -14.60 -6.61
CA ALA A 419 -4.97 -15.72 -6.54
C ALA A 419 -6.41 -15.21 -6.32
N ALA A 420 -6.62 -14.27 -5.39
CA ALA A 420 -7.92 -13.67 -5.13
C ALA A 420 -8.53 -13.01 -6.39
N VAL A 421 -7.73 -12.27 -7.17
CA VAL A 421 -8.15 -11.69 -8.46
C VAL A 421 -8.65 -12.78 -9.42
N ARG A 422 -7.88 -13.87 -9.56
CA ARG A 422 -8.24 -14.98 -10.46
C ARG A 422 -9.49 -15.72 -9.99
N THR A 423 -9.62 -15.95 -8.69
CA THR A 423 -10.79 -16.58 -8.08
C THR A 423 -12.05 -15.73 -8.24
N LEU A 424 -11.93 -14.40 -8.16
CA LEU A 424 -13.04 -13.49 -8.39
C LEU A 424 -13.49 -13.51 -9.86
N ALA A 425 -12.54 -13.62 -10.80
CA ALA A 425 -12.84 -13.78 -12.23
C ALA A 425 -13.49 -15.13 -12.58
N ALA A 426 -13.34 -16.15 -11.71
CA ALA A 426 -13.94 -17.48 -11.84
C ALA A 426 -15.28 -17.62 -11.06
N PRO A 427 -16.12 -16.57 -11.06
CA PRO A 427 -17.24 -16.32 -10.12
C PRO A 427 -17.22 -17.05 -8.76
N HIS A 428 -16.13 -16.90 -7.99
CA HIS A 428 -16.03 -17.44 -6.62
C HIS A 428 -15.79 -16.33 -5.60
N PRO A 429 -16.73 -15.37 -5.43
CA PRO A 429 -16.50 -14.15 -4.67
C PRO A 429 -16.20 -14.38 -3.18
N VAL A 430 -16.84 -15.36 -2.53
CA VAL A 430 -16.58 -15.64 -1.11
C VAL A 430 -15.16 -16.18 -0.90
N GLU A 431 -14.69 -17.06 -1.79
CA GLU A 431 -13.33 -17.59 -1.73
C GLU A 431 -12.29 -16.51 -2.06
N ALA A 432 -12.55 -15.69 -3.08
CA ALA A 432 -11.72 -14.53 -3.40
C ALA A 432 -11.61 -13.56 -2.21
N ALA A 433 -12.72 -13.29 -1.52
CA ALA A 433 -12.70 -12.48 -0.31
C ALA A 433 -11.81 -13.12 0.77
N VAL A 434 -11.91 -14.43 1.01
CA VAL A 434 -11.07 -15.13 2.00
C VAL A 434 -9.59 -15.00 1.66
N LEU A 435 -9.21 -15.21 0.40
CA LEU A 435 -7.82 -15.05 -0.06
C LEU A 435 -7.32 -13.61 0.12
N ALA A 436 -8.14 -12.62 -0.23
CA ALA A 436 -7.78 -11.21 -0.10
C ALA A 436 -7.58 -10.79 1.37
N HIS A 437 -8.46 -11.21 2.29
CA HIS A 437 -8.29 -10.92 3.72
C HIS A 437 -7.03 -11.59 4.27
N ARG A 438 -6.78 -12.86 3.92
CA ARG A 438 -5.56 -13.56 4.35
C ARG A 438 -4.30 -12.87 3.83
N ALA A 439 -4.35 -12.38 2.60
CA ALA A 439 -3.25 -11.60 2.02
C ALA A 439 -3.00 -10.32 2.81
N LEU A 440 -4.06 -9.57 3.15
CA LEU A 440 -3.94 -8.35 3.95
C LEU A 440 -3.38 -8.64 5.35
N GLU A 441 -3.88 -9.67 6.05
CA GLU A 441 -3.37 -10.06 7.37
C GLU A 441 -1.87 -10.41 7.35
N LEU A 442 -1.41 -11.09 6.29
CA LEU A 442 -0.01 -11.41 6.11
C LEU A 442 0.81 -10.17 5.76
N ALA A 443 0.31 -9.32 4.86
CA ALA A 443 0.98 -8.06 4.51
C ALA A 443 1.14 -7.15 5.74
N GLU A 444 0.12 -7.04 6.59
CA GLU A 444 0.23 -6.29 7.83
C GLU A 444 1.23 -6.92 8.82
N ARG A 445 1.32 -8.26 8.88
CA ARG A 445 2.37 -8.92 9.67
C ARG A 445 3.74 -8.57 9.13
N ASP A 446 3.94 -8.68 7.82
CA ASP A 446 5.19 -8.35 7.16
C ASP A 446 5.63 -6.93 7.56
N VAL A 447 4.73 -5.94 7.44
CA VAL A 447 4.98 -4.54 7.85
C VAL A 447 5.32 -4.43 9.34
N ARG A 448 4.58 -5.09 10.24
CA ARG A 448 4.87 -5.05 11.69
C ARG A 448 6.21 -5.67 12.05
N THR A 449 6.64 -6.70 11.31
CA THR A 449 7.91 -7.39 11.56
C THR A 449 9.08 -6.81 10.79
N HIS A 450 8.82 -5.92 9.84
CA HIS A 450 9.85 -5.33 8.99
C HIS A 450 10.85 -4.53 9.84
N GLY A 451 12.14 -4.82 9.67
CA GLY A 451 13.21 -4.15 10.41
C GLY A 451 13.46 -4.67 11.83
N LEU A 452 12.71 -5.67 12.31
CA LEU A 452 13.13 -6.43 13.49
C LEU A 452 14.27 -7.37 13.07
N PRO A 453 15.41 -7.41 13.79
CA PRO A 453 16.44 -8.41 13.51
C PRO A 453 15.80 -9.79 13.63
N GLU A 454 16.02 -10.66 12.64
CA GLU A 454 15.62 -12.07 12.73
C GLU A 454 16.33 -12.66 13.95
N SER A 455 15.65 -12.69 15.09
CA SER A 455 16.12 -13.40 16.27
C SER A 455 16.15 -14.87 15.90
N GLY A 456 17.33 -15.36 15.54
CA GLY A 456 17.56 -16.71 15.08
C GLY A 456 17.06 -17.73 16.08
N THR A 457 15.85 -18.23 15.88
CA THR A 457 15.38 -19.46 16.51
C THR A 457 15.71 -20.63 15.59
N GLY A 458 17.01 -20.86 15.39
CA GLY A 458 17.52 -22.18 15.03
C GLY A 458 17.36 -23.10 16.23
N ARG A 459 16.16 -23.65 16.42
CA ARG A 459 15.93 -24.67 17.44
C ARG A 459 16.56 -25.97 16.95
N PHE A 460 17.84 -26.16 17.26
CA PHE A 460 18.46 -27.47 17.30
C PHE A 460 17.57 -28.38 18.16
N ARG A 461 17.02 -29.41 17.53
CA ARG A 461 16.40 -30.53 18.22
C ARG A 461 17.39 -31.68 18.11
N THR A 462 18.31 -31.72 19.06
CA THR A 462 19.00 -32.96 19.44
C THR A 462 18.05 -33.76 20.33
N GLY A 463 17.97 -35.06 20.05
CA GLY A 463 17.08 -36.02 20.71
C GLY A 463 16.70 -37.10 19.73
#